data_AF-A0A0E3JPB4-F1
#
_entry.id   AF-A0A0E3JPB4-F1
#
_cell.length_a   1.000
_cell.length_b   1.000
_cell.length_c   1.000
_cell.angle_alpha   90.00
_cell.angle_beta   90.00
_cell.angle_gamma   90.00
#
_symmetry.space_group_name_H-M   'P 1'
#
loop_
_entity.id
_entity.type
_entity.pdbx_description
1 polymer ?
#
loop_
_entity_poly.entity_id
_entity_poly.type
_entity_poly.pdbx_seq_one_letter_code
_entity_poly.pdbx_strand_id
1 'polypeptide(L)'
;METNKEYLELVNEARNKQIKLTQQNYKDLKDIFKQASKELSIKSSSAKNKSLTKRFLQDYIKQLRKITKSISSESEKSIEDSIIKSANNATDIQLDFFNIIDEKYNLNLKESFTSMFSKVPIEAISEIISGNFYKDGTGLSKRIWWNEKKVNGDIDYIIQQGIEQKKSIYDLSKDLETYINPQAKKDWNWKNVYPGVGNKMVDYNAQRLARTSINHAYFLSNTRSCEANPFINVMHWELSLQHSIRMHGRTDICDTYANNDDGYGRGNFLIKNLPTPHPQCLCTQYGVVEDDLENIGTRLNAWVNGKPDKQLDDYLKGHK
;
A
#
# COMPACT_ATOMS: atom_id res chain seq x y z
N MET A 1 -15.34 -10.01 -23.30
CA MET A 1 -14.49 -8.92 -23.81
C MET A 1 -13.07 -9.21 -23.37
N GLU A 2 -12.12 -9.13 -24.28
CA GLU A 2 -10.70 -9.39 -24.01
C GLU A 2 -9.91 -8.12 -24.30
N THR A 3 -8.96 -7.79 -23.44
CA THR A 3 -8.15 -6.57 -23.57
C THR A 3 -7.04 -6.75 -24.59
N ASN A 4 -6.71 -5.68 -25.32
CA ASN A 4 -5.55 -5.62 -26.18
C ASN A 4 -4.25 -6.11 -25.49
N LYS A 5 -3.50 -6.97 -26.18
CA LYS A 5 -2.30 -7.62 -25.64
C LYS A 5 -1.17 -6.64 -25.28
N GLU A 6 -0.92 -5.63 -26.11
CA GLU A 6 0.13 -4.63 -25.88
C GLU A 6 -0.18 -3.81 -24.63
N TYR A 7 -1.46 -3.44 -24.43
CA TYR A 7 -1.90 -2.79 -23.19
C TYR A 7 -1.76 -3.71 -21.96
N LEU A 8 -2.09 -5.01 -22.08
CA LEU A 8 -1.89 -5.98 -20.99
C LEU A 8 -0.42 -6.14 -20.60
N GLU A 9 0.53 -5.99 -21.54
CA GLU A 9 1.96 -6.00 -21.23
C GLU A 9 2.33 -4.83 -20.30
N LEU A 10 1.85 -3.62 -20.59
CA LEU A 10 2.03 -2.44 -19.72
C LEU A 10 1.44 -2.64 -18.32
N VAL A 11 0.23 -3.22 -18.25
CA VAL A 11 -0.43 -3.57 -16.98
C VAL A 11 0.44 -4.54 -16.17
N ASN A 12 0.96 -5.58 -16.80
CA ASN A 12 1.80 -6.58 -16.15
C ASN A 12 3.12 -5.97 -15.65
N GLU A 13 3.75 -5.10 -16.43
CA GLU A 13 4.96 -4.38 -16.02
C GLU A 13 4.71 -3.49 -14.79
N ALA A 14 3.66 -2.68 -14.83
CA ALA A 14 3.25 -1.83 -13.72
C ALA A 14 2.95 -2.64 -12.45
N ARG A 15 2.23 -3.76 -12.60
CA ARG A 15 1.94 -4.66 -11.48
C ARG A 15 3.20 -5.28 -10.89
N ASN A 16 4.16 -5.66 -11.73
CA ASN A 16 5.45 -6.18 -11.28
C ASN A 16 6.27 -5.12 -10.52
N LYS A 17 6.28 -3.87 -11.00
CA LYS A 17 6.89 -2.73 -10.28
C LYS A 17 6.24 -2.56 -8.90
N GLN A 18 4.91 -2.61 -8.83
CA GLN A 18 4.17 -2.48 -7.56
C GLN A 18 4.44 -3.63 -6.57
N ILE A 19 4.52 -4.88 -7.05
CA ILE A 19 4.84 -6.03 -6.19
C ILE A 19 6.24 -5.88 -5.61
N LYS A 20 7.23 -5.54 -6.44
CA LYS A 20 8.61 -5.30 -6.00
C LYS A 20 8.69 -4.16 -4.99
N LEU A 21 8.00 -3.05 -5.24
CA LEU A 21 7.90 -1.91 -4.32
C LEU A 21 7.34 -2.33 -2.96
N THR A 22 6.24 -3.08 -2.97
CA THR A 22 5.61 -3.59 -1.75
C THR A 22 6.57 -4.48 -0.98
N GLN A 23 7.27 -5.40 -1.66
CA GLN A 23 8.29 -6.27 -1.04
C GLN A 23 9.48 -5.50 -0.49
N GLN A 24 9.88 -4.40 -1.13
CA GLN A 24 10.95 -3.55 -0.63
C GLN A 24 10.50 -2.79 0.63
N ASN A 25 9.31 -2.19 0.62
CA ASN A 25 8.76 -1.51 1.80
C ASN A 25 8.63 -2.47 3.01
N TYR A 26 8.30 -3.74 2.76
CA TYR A 26 8.34 -4.78 3.79
C TYR A 26 9.71 -4.92 4.47
N LYS A 27 10.79 -4.88 3.69
CA LYS A 27 12.15 -4.94 4.21
C LYS A 27 12.51 -3.66 4.95
N ASP A 28 12.18 -2.50 4.37
CA ASP A 28 12.47 -1.19 4.95
C ASP A 28 11.82 -1.04 6.33
N LEU A 29 10.53 -1.38 6.45
CA LEU A 29 9.83 -1.38 7.74
C LEU A 29 10.49 -2.32 8.73
N LYS A 30 10.84 -3.54 8.31
CA LYS A 30 11.50 -4.49 9.20
C LYS A 30 12.86 -3.97 9.68
N ASP A 31 13.62 -3.30 8.81
CA ASP A 31 14.92 -2.73 9.13
C ASP A 31 14.81 -1.51 10.07
N ILE A 32 13.79 -0.67 9.92
CA ILE A 32 13.46 0.41 10.89
C ILE A 32 13.29 -0.17 12.29
N PHE A 33 12.46 -1.19 12.44
CA PHE A 33 12.24 -1.84 13.75
C PHE A 33 13.49 -2.57 14.27
N LYS A 34 14.29 -3.17 13.37
CA LYS A 34 15.54 -3.84 13.74
C LYS A 34 16.59 -2.86 14.24
N GLN A 35 16.75 -1.71 13.58
CA GLN A 35 17.68 -0.67 14.01
C GLN A 35 17.27 -0.12 15.38
N ALA A 36 16.00 0.22 15.54
CA ALA A 36 15.42 0.61 16.82
C ALA A 36 15.68 -0.41 17.94
N SER A 37 15.51 -1.71 17.67
CA SER A 37 15.81 -2.77 18.63
C SER A 37 17.30 -2.85 19.00
N LYS A 38 18.21 -2.64 18.04
CA LYS A 38 19.66 -2.65 18.32
C LYS A 38 20.07 -1.52 19.25
N GLU A 39 19.49 -0.33 19.06
CA GLU A 39 19.75 0.83 19.93
C GLU A 39 19.33 0.57 21.39
N LEU A 40 18.23 -0.18 21.59
CA LEU A 40 17.81 -0.62 22.92
C LEU A 40 18.77 -1.62 23.55
N SER A 41 19.21 -2.62 22.77
CA SER A 41 20.13 -3.66 23.24
C SER A 41 21.49 -3.13 23.70
N ILE A 42 22.03 -2.10 23.04
CA ILE A 42 23.29 -1.46 23.46
C ILE A 42 23.15 -0.84 24.87
N LYS A 43 21.96 -0.31 25.19
CA LYS A 43 21.73 0.29 26.52
C LYS A 43 21.47 -0.73 27.62
N SER A 44 20.80 -1.85 27.33
CA SER A 44 20.63 -2.90 28.35
C SER A 44 21.95 -3.60 28.66
N SER A 45 22.79 -3.86 27.66
CA SER A 45 24.08 -4.54 27.81
C SER A 45 25.14 -3.71 28.53
N SER A 46 25.04 -2.38 28.48
CA SER A 46 25.90 -1.47 29.25
C SER A 46 25.50 -1.36 30.74
N ALA A 47 24.36 -1.93 31.15
CA ALA A 47 23.95 -1.98 32.54
C ALA A 47 24.65 -3.12 33.29
N LYS A 48 25.55 -2.79 34.22
CA LYS A 48 26.13 -3.77 35.16
C LYS A 48 25.08 -4.19 36.20
N ASN A 49 25.21 -5.38 36.80
CA ASN A 49 24.26 -5.89 37.81
C ASN A 49 23.99 -4.91 38.99
N LYS A 50 24.96 -4.05 39.35
CA LYS A 50 24.80 -3.03 40.40
C LYS A 50 24.17 -1.71 39.93
N SER A 51 23.98 -1.48 38.62
CA SER A 51 23.40 -0.25 38.06
C SER A 51 21.92 -0.38 37.66
N LEU A 52 21.36 -1.59 37.79
CA LEU A 52 19.94 -1.90 37.56
C LEU A 52 19.09 -1.30 38.71
N THR A 53 18.87 0.01 38.65
CA THR A 53 18.13 0.80 39.64
C THR A 53 16.78 1.27 39.08
N LYS A 54 15.89 1.77 39.95
CA LYS A 54 14.64 2.44 39.52
C LYS A 54 14.89 3.57 38.51
N ARG A 55 15.99 4.31 38.69
CA ARG A 55 16.43 5.37 37.77
C ARG A 55 16.80 4.82 36.39
N PHE A 56 17.54 3.71 36.34
CA PHE A 56 17.85 3.03 35.08
C PHE A 56 16.58 2.63 34.34
N LEU A 57 15.60 2.03 35.03
CA LEU A 57 14.33 1.64 34.41
C LEU A 57 13.58 2.85 33.83
N GLN A 58 13.54 3.99 34.54
CA GLN A 58 12.95 5.23 34.03
C GLN A 58 13.66 5.76 32.79
N ASP A 59 15.00 5.77 32.79
CA ASP A 59 15.80 6.21 31.63
C ASP A 59 15.68 5.24 30.43
N TYR A 60 15.45 3.95 30.70
CA TYR A 60 15.17 2.93 29.70
C TYR A 60 13.80 3.14 29.06
N ILE A 61 12.75 3.33 29.87
CA ILE A 61 11.38 3.63 29.39
C ILE A 61 11.36 4.92 28.57
N LYS A 62 12.05 5.97 29.03
CA LYS A 62 12.15 7.24 28.29
C LYS A 62 12.77 7.04 26.91
N GLN A 63 13.78 6.18 26.79
CA GLN A 63 14.38 5.88 25.50
C GLN A 63 13.49 5.01 24.62
N LEU A 64 12.86 3.97 25.19
CA LEU A 64 11.85 3.18 24.48
C LEU A 64 10.80 4.06 23.82
N ARG A 65 10.25 5.04 24.55
CA ARG A 65 9.27 5.99 24.03
C ARG A 65 9.80 6.90 22.92
N LYS A 66 11.08 7.27 22.96
CA LYS A 66 11.72 8.01 21.85
C LYS A 66 11.83 7.12 20.61
N ILE A 67 12.21 5.86 20.81
CA ILE A 67 12.39 4.89 19.74
C ILE A 67 11.05 4.54 19.08
N THR A 68 9.97 4.34 19.84
CA THR A 68 8.63 4.09 19.27
C THR A 68 8.15 5.26 18.42
N LYS A 69 8.45 6.49 18.83
CA LYS A 69 8.18 7.69 18.03
C LYS A 69 9.04 7.76 16.76
N SER A 70 10.33 7.41 16.84
CA SER A 70 11.23 7.35 15.66
C SER A 70 10.73 6.33 14.65
N ILE A 71 10.42 5.11 15.11
CA ILE A 71 9.81 4.04 14.29
C ILE A 71 8.58 4.56 13.56
N SER A 72 7.70 5.28 14.26
CA SER A 72 6.46 5.78 13.69
C SER A 72 6.71 6.82 12.60
N SER A 73 7.60 7.78 12.85
CA SER A 73 7.98 8.81 11.86
C SER A 73 8.71 8.24 10.64
N GLU A 74 9.63 7.30 10.85
CA GLU A 74 10.37 6.65 9.75
C GLU A 74 9.44 5.74 8.93
N SER A 75 8.52 5.03 9.59
CA SER A 75 7.51 4.21 8.92
C SER A 75 6.56 5.08 8.09
N GLU A 76 6.15 6.24 8.61
CA GLU A 76 5.31 7.19 7.87
C GLU A 76 5.97 7.62 6.58
N LYS A 77 7.20 8.13 6.66
CA LYS A 77 7.97 8.55 5.49
C LYS A 77 8.16 7.41 4.47
N SER A 78 8.51 6.21 4.94
CA SER A 78 8.71 5.04 4.07
C SER A 78 7.41 4.62 3.37
N ILE A 79 6.28 4.66 4.08
CA ILE A 79 4.97 4.32 3.52
C ILE A 79 4.51 5.40 2.53
N GLU A 80 4.65 6.68 2.85
CA GLU A 80 4.30 7.79 1.95
C GLU A 80 5.05 7.72 0.63
N ASP A 81 6.37 7.55 0.66
CA ASP A 81 7.20 7.37 -0.54
C ASP A 81 6.73 6.18 -1.39
N SER A 82 6.34 5.09 -0.74
CA SER A 82 5.82 3.90 -1.43
C SER A 82 4.41 4.12 -2.01
N ILE A 83 3.55 4.88 -1.33
CA ILE A 83 2.23 5.28 -1.87
C ILE A 83 2.44 6.11 -3.13
N ILE A 84 3.33 7.11 -3.11
CA ILE A 84 3.62 7.98 -4.26
C ILE A 84 4.11 7.15 -5.45
N LYS A 85 5.14 6.31 -5.25
CA LYS A 85 5.67 5.44 -6.31
C LYS A 85 4.62 4.49 -6.86
N SER A 86 3.74 3.97 -6.00
CA SER A 86 2.69 3.05 -6.40
C SER A 86 1.59 3.74 -7.23
N ALA A 87 1.22 4.97 -6.87
CA ALA A 87 0.29 5.79 -7.65
C ALA A 87 0.84 6.12 -9.05
N ASN A 88 2.12 6.47 -9.13
CA ASN A 88 2.81 6.72 -10.40
C ASN A 88 2.88 5.46 -11.26
N ASN A 89 3.30 4.31 -10.70
CA ASN A 89 3.34 3.04 -11.45
C ASN A 89 2.00 2.69 -12.11
N ALA A 90 0.86 3.02 -11.46
CA ALA A 90 -0.46 2.81 -12.03
C ALA A 90 -0.79 3.80 -13.16
N THR A 91 -0.44 5.08 -12.95
CA THR A 91 -0.68 6.15 -13.93
C THR A 91 0.17 5.96 -15.20
N ASP A 92 1.40 5.45 -15.03
CA ASP A 92 2.35 5.17 -16.10
C ASP A 92 1.77 4.21 -17.15
N ILE A 93 0.82 3.33 -16.79
CA ILE A 93 0.15 2.44 -17.75
C ILE A 93 -0.50 3.25 -18.87
N GLN A 94 -1.24 4.31 -18.54
CA GLN A 94 -1.90 5.13 -19.54
C GLN A 94 -0.91 6.03 -20.27
N LEU A 95 0.06 6.61 -19.56
CA LEU A 95 1.10 7.42 -20.18
C LEU A 95 1.88 6.62 -21.23
N ASP A 96 2.33 5.42 -20.88
CA ASP A 96 3.08 4.54 -21.78
C ASP A 96 2.21 4.08 -22.95
N PHE A 97 0.93 3.74 -22.70
CA PHE A 97 -0.03 3.40 -23.76
C PHE A 97 -0.17 4.53 -24.80
N PHE A 98 -0.38 5.76 -24.34
CA PHE A 98 -0.51 6.91 -25.23
C PHE A 98 0.81 7.31 -25.88
N ASN A 99 1.94 7.16 -25.20
CA ASN A 99 3.26 7.42 -25.77
C ASN A 99 3.57 6.45 -26.93
N ILE A 100 3.25 5.17 -26.79
CA ILE A 100 3.42 4.18 -27.86
C ILE A 100 2.62 4.59 -29.10
N ILE A 101 1.36 5.02 -28.91
CA ILE A 101 0.51 5.48 -30.01
C ILE A 101 1.05 6.79 -30.62
N ASP A 102 1.44 7.75 -29.78
CA ASP A 102 1.99 9.04 -30.20
C ASP A 102 3.24 8.87 -31.08
N GLU A 103 4.18 8.02 -30.66
CA GLU A 103 5.41 7.72 -31.38
C GLU A 103 5.14 6.96 -32.68
N LYS A 104 4.26 5.96 -32.65
CA LYS A 104 3.94 5.14 -33.83
C LYS A 104 3.23 5.93 -34.94
N TYR A 105 2.39 6.89 -34.57
CA TYR A 105 1.58 7.67 -35.51
C TYR A 105 2.06 9.12 -35.68
N ASN A 106 3.14 9.52 -35.02
CA ASN A 106 3.71 10.88 -35.06
C ASN A 106 2.67 11.98 -34.76
N LEU A 107 1.88 11.78 -33.70
CA LEU A 107 0.74 12.64 -33.38
C LEU A 107 1.15 13.97 -32.73
N ASN A 108 2.34 14.04 -32.12
CA ASN A 108 2.84 15.20 -31.36
C ASN A 108 1.92 15.62 -30.19
N LEU A 109 1.32 14.65 -29.51
CA LEU A 109 0.39 14.81 -28.39
C LEU A 109 0.98 14.47 -27.02
N LYS A 110 2.24 14.02 -26.94
CA LYS A 110 2.91 13.62 -25.70
C LYS A 110 2.70 14.57 -24.52
N GLU A 111 2.85 15.88 -24.74
CA GLU A 111 2.65 16.88 -23.67
C GLU A 111 1.19 16.96 -23.21
N SER A 112 0.24 16.81 -24.15
CA SER A 112 -1.19 16.82 -23.83
C SER A 112 -1.56 15.63 -22.96
N PHE A 113 -1.11 14.42 -23.33
CA PHE A 113 -1.34 13.21 -22.52
C PHE A 113 -0.63 13.30 -21.17
N THR A 114 0.61 13.77 -21.13
CA THR A 114 1.35 13.97 -19.87
C THR A 114 0.60 14.91 -18.93
N SER A 115 0.14 16.06 -19.44
CA SER A 115 -0.64 17.03 -18.67
C SER A 115 -1.92 16.42 -18.10
N MET A 116 -2.62 15.65 -18.93
CA MET A 116 -3.90 15.02 -18.61
C MET A 116 -3.80 14.02 -17.44
N PHE A 117 -2.74 13.22 -17.38
CA PHE A 117 -2.57 12.24 -16.29
C PHE A 117 -1.77 12.77 -15.09
N SER A 118 -1.10 13.93 -15.22
CA SER A 118 -0.19 14.46 -14.19
C SER A 118 -0.82 14.69 -12.81
N LYS A 119 -2.12 15.01 -12.77
CA LYS A 119 -2.86 15.29 -11.52
C LYS A 119 -3.36 14.03 -10.83
N VAL A 120 -3.58 12.95 -11.58
CA VAL A 120 -4.18 11.70 -11.08
C VAL A 120 -3.45 11.15 -9.85
N PRO A 121 -2.11 10.95 -9.86
CA PRO A 121 -1.44 10.39 -8.70
C PRO A 121 -1.55 11.34 -7.50
N ILE A 122 -1.42 12.66 -7.68
CA ILE A 122 -1.49 13.65 -6.60
C ILE A 122 -2.85 13.61 -5.90
N GLU A 123 -3.94 13.59 -6.67
CA GLU A 123 -5.29 13.54 -6.13
C GLU A 123 -5.56 12.22 -5.39
N ALA A 124 -5.16 11.09 -5.99
CA ALA A 124 -5.31 9.78 -5.37
C ALA A 124 -4.53 9.69 -4.05
N ILE A 125 -3.29 10.17 -4.03
CA ILE A 125 -2.44 10.22 -2.82
C ILE A 125 -3.09 11.09 -1.75
N SER A 126 -3.59 12.27 -2.11
CA SER A 126 -4.23 13.20 -1.18
C SER A 126 -5.40 12.56 -0.44
N GLU A 127 -6.24 11.79 -1.13
CA GLU A 127 -7.40 11.10 -0.53
C GLU A 127 -7.01 9.93 0.37
N ILE A 128 -5.95 9.20 0.01
CA ILE A 128 -5.42 8.12 0.85
C ILE A 128 -4.78 8.68 2.12
N ILE A 129 -3.98 9.74 2.00
CA ILE A 129 -3.26 10.36 3.12
C ILE A 129 -4.23 11.07 4.06
N SER A 130 -5.19 11.85 3.53
CA SER A 130 -6.21 12.55 4.33
C SER A 130 -7.23 11.59 4.94
N GLY A 131 -7.50 10.46 4.27
CA GLY A 131 -8.46 9.46 4.70
C GLY A 131 -9.83 9.56 4.04
N ASN A 132 -10.02 10.52 3.12
CA ASN A 132 -11.27 10.71 2.38
C ASN A 132 -11.68 9.48 1.56
N PHE A 133 -10.70 8.65 1.16
CA PHE A 133 -10.96 7.37 0.51
C PHE A 133 -11.65 6.35 1.43
N TYR A 134 -11.50 6.47 2.75
CA TYR A 134 -12.00 5.50 3.72
C TYR A 134 -13.30 5.96 4.35
N LYS A 135 -14.23 5.02 4.58
CA LYS A 135 -15.51 5.27 5.27
C LYS A 135 -15.34 5.84 6.69
N ASP A 136 -14.23 5.54 7.35
CA ASP A 136 -13.91 6.02 8.69
C ASP A 136 -13.24 7.41 8.68
N GLY A 137 -13.04 8.02 7.51
CA GLY A 137 -12.38 9.31 7.33
C GLY A 137 -10.94 9.34 7.87
N THR A 138 -10.32 8.18 8.11
CA THR A 138 -9.05 8.11 8.82
C THR A 138 -7.89 7.94 7.85
N GLY A 139 -7.06 8.99 7.80
CA GLY A 139 -5.83 9.06 7.01
C GLY A 139 -4.64 8.30 7.57
N LEU A 140 -3.52 8.35 6.83
CA LEU A 140 -2.31 7.59 7.12
C LEU A 140 -1.70 7.95 8.48
N SER A 141 -1.44 9.23 8.73
CA SER A 141 -0.79 9.71 9.96
C SER A 141 -1.57 9.30 11.21
N LYS A 142 -2.90 9.33 11.15
CA LYS A 142 -3.75 8.93 12.28
C LYS A 142 -3.67 7.42 12.55
N ARG A 143 -3.60 6.59 11.49
CA ARG A 143 -3.42 5.13 11.62
C ARG A 143 -2.05 4.79 12.17
N ILE A 144 -1.01 5.52 11.77
CA ILE A 144 0.35 5.36 12.31
C ILE A 144 0.37 5.75 13.79
N TRP A 145 -0.24 6.88 14.17
CA TRP A 145 -0.38 7.28 15.56
C TRP A 145 -1.12 6.24 16.41
N TRP A 146 -2.16 5.59 15.88
CA TRP A 146 -2.82 4.48 16.58
C TRP A 146 -1.91 3.27 16.77
N ASN A 147 -1.09 2.93 15.78
CA ASN A 147 -0.09 1.89 15.92
C ASN A 147 0.95 2.24 17.00
N GLU A 148 1.46 3.48 17.01
CA GLU A 148 2.36 3.98 18.06
C GLU A 148 1.70 3.87 19.44
N LYS A 149 0.47 4.35 19.58
CA LYS A 149 -0.30 4.29 20.83
C LYS A 149 -0.47 2.85 21.31
N LYS A 150 -0.76 1.92 20.39
CA LYS A 150 -0.85 0.49 20.72
C LYS A 150 0.48 -0.05 21.23
N VAL A 151 1.59 0.23 20.54
CA VAL A 151 2.92 -0.23 20.94
C VAL A 151 3.29 0.31 22.33
N ASN A 152 3.05 1.61 22.56
CA ASN A 152 3.28 2.22 23.88
C ASN A 152 2.38 1.61 24.97
N GLY A 153 1.11 1.31 24.67
CA GLY A 153 0.22 0.63 25.61
C GLY A 153 0.67 -0.79 25.94
N ASP A 154 1.13 -1.56 24.95
CA ASP A 154 1.68 -2.90 25.15
C ASP A 154 2.98 -2.83 26.01
N ILE A 155 3.83 -1.81 25.81
CA ILE A 155 5.02 -1.55 26.66
C ILE A 155 4.60 -1.27 28.11
N ASP A 156 3.65 -0.36 28.33
CA ASP A 156 3.17 -0.01 29.66
C ASP A 156 2.59 -1.25 30.37
N TYR A 157 1.86 -2.09 29.64
CA TYR A 157 1.34 -3.36 30.14
C TYR A 157 2.45 -4.36 30.53
N ILE A 158 3.48 -4.53 29.70
CA ILE A 158 4.64 -5.38 30.02
C ILE A 158 5.32 -4.91 31.31
N ILE A 159 5.49 -3.60 31.48
CA ILE A 159 6.09 -3.01 32.69
C ILE A 159 5.23 -3.31 33.92
N GLN A 160 3.92 -3.09 33.83
CA GLN A 160 3.00 -3.36 34.94
C GLN A 160 3.05 -4.83 35.36
N GLN A 161 2.91 -5.75 34.40
CA GLN A 161 2.96 -7.19 34.66
C GLN A 161 4.32 -7.64 35.20
N GLY A 162 5.43 -7.08 34.70
CA GLY A 162 6.76 -7.36 35.23
C GLY A 162 6.93 -6.92 36.69
N ILE A 163 6.36 -5.78 37.07
CA ILE A 163 6.34 -5.31 38.47
C ILE A 163 5.49 -6.24 39.35
N GLU A 164 4.29 -6.60 38.90
CA GLU A 164 3.39 -7.52 39.63
C GLU A 164 4.05 -8.89 39.86
N GLN A 165 4.77 -9.39 38.87
CA GLN A 165 5.52 -10.65 38.94
C GLN A 165 6.88 -10.52 39.66
N LYS A 166 7.23 -9.33 40.17
CA LYS A 166 8.50 -9.02 40.85
C LYS A 166 9.73 -9.39 40.01
N LYS A 167 9.66 -9.22 38.69
CA LYS A 167 10.78 -9.47 37.79
C LYS A 167 11.97 -8.58 38.13
N SER A 168 13.18 -9.11 37.90
CA SER A 168 14.37 -8.27 37.97
C SER A 168 14.31 -7.21 36.85
N ILE A 169 14.95 -6.06 37.08
CA ILE A 169 15.02 -5.00 36.04
C ILE A 169 15.73 -5.54 34.79
N TYR A 170 16.64 -6.49 34.93
CA TYR A 170 17.28 -7.17 33.81
C TYR A 170 16.26 -7.96 32.98
N ASP A 171 15.48 -8.83 33.62
CA ASP A 171 14.48 -9.66 32.92
C ASP A 171 13.41 -8.79 32.27
N LEU A 172 12.93 -7.76 32.97
CA LEU A 172 11.98 -6.81 32.39
C LEU A 172 12.55 -6.06 31.19
N SER A 173 13.83 -5.68 31.23
CA SER A 173 14.49 -5.06 30.07
C SER A 173 14.58 -6.03 28.89
N LYS A 174 14.88 -7.32 29.15
CA LYS A 174 14.92 -8.34 28.10
C LYS A 174 13.55 -8.63 27.49
N ASP A 175 12.49 -8.61 28.27
CA ASP A 175 11.14 -8.74 27.74
C ASP A 175 10.77 -7.57 26.83
N LEU A 176 11.09 -6.34 27.24
CA LEU A 176 10.85 -5.15 26.41
C LEU A 176 11.66 -5.17 25.10
N GLU A 177 12.90 -5.68 25.12
CA GLU A 177 13.69 -5.92 23.91
C GLU A 177 13.04 -6.96 23.00
N THR A 178 12.64 -8.10 23.57
CA THR A 178 11.96 -9.16 22.83
C THR A 178 10.65 -8.67 22.20
N TYR A 179 9.93 -7.78 22.88
CA TYR A 179 8.70 -7.21 22.34
C TYR A 179 8.97 -6.33 21.10
N ILE A 180 9.93 -5.41 21.18
CA ILE A 180 10.24 -4.45 20.11
C ILE A 180 11.03 -5.07 18.95
N ASN A 181 11.78 -6.14 19.19
CA ASN A 181 12.59 -6.77 18.15
C ASN A 181 11.70 -7.55 17.15
N PRO A 182 11.65 -7.16 15.86
CA PRO A 182 10.82 -7.83 14.85
C PRO A 182 11.36 -9.22 14.46
N GLN A 183 12.52 -9.61 14.96
CA GLN A 183 13.13 -10.92 14.75
C GLN A 183 13.11 -11.80 16.01
N ALA A 184 12.74 -11.26 17.16
CA ALA A 184 12.73 -12.03 18.39
C ALA A 184 11.55 -13.01 18.39
N LYS A 185 11.85 -14.29 18.61
CA LYS A 185 10.81 -15.28 18.91
C LYS A 185 10.37 -15.05 20.34
N LYS A 186 9.10 -14.70 20.52
CA LYS A 186 8.45 -14.70 21.83
C LYS A 186 8.39 -16.13 22.34
N ASP A 187 8.79 -16.34 23.59
CA ASP A 187 8.80 -17.66 24.23
C ASP A 187 7.38 -18.26 24.29
N TRP A 188 7.27 -19.59 24.39
CA TRP A 188 5.98 -20.30 24.48
C TRP A 188 5.11 -19.77 25.62
N ASN A 189 5.73 -19.37 26.73
CA ASN A 189 5.06 -18.84 27.91
C ASN A 189 4.70 -17.34 27.79
N TRP A 190 5.10 -16.65 26.72
CA TRP A 190 4.90 -15.20 26.57
C TRP A 190 3.43 -14.78 26.76
N LYS A 191 2.49 -15.53 26.19
CA LYS A 191 1.05 -15.23 26.32
C LYS A 191 0.51 -15.44 27.74
N ASN A 192 1.13 -16.32 28.52
CA ASN A 192 0.70 -16.54 29.90
C ASN A 192 1.22 -15.40 30.79
N VAL A 193 2.45 -14.95 30.52
CA VAL A 193 3.08 -13.83 31.23
C VAL A 193 2.45 -12.49 30.82
N TYR A 194 2.11 -12.31 29.55
CA TYR A 194 1.57 -11.08 28.97
C TYR A 194 0.33 -11.36 28.09
N PRO A 195 -0.82 -11.77 28.66
CA PRO A 195 -2.00 -12.17 27.89
C PRO A 195 -2.59 -11.04 27.03
N GLY A 196 -2.44 -9.78 27.46
CA GLY A 196 -2.84 -8.59 26.68
C GLY A 196 -1.93 -8.28 25.49
N VAL A 197 -0.73 -8.86 25.44
CA VAL A 197 0.27 -8.60 24.39
C VAL A 197 0.38 -9.85 23.51
N GLY A 198 -0.28 -9.81 22.36
CA GLY A 198 -0.32 -10.94 21.43
C GLY A 198 1.06 -11.41 20.94
N ASN A 199 1.11 -12.60 20.33
CA ASN A 199 2.36 -13.21 19.84
C ASN A 199 2.84 -12.72 18.48
N LYS A 200 2.16 -11.75 17.86
CA LYS A 200 2.60 -11.23 16.56
C LYS A 200 3.87 -10.41 16.73
N MET A 201 4.65 -10.31 15.65
CA MET A 201 5.77 -9.37 15.60
C MET A 201 5.22 -7.94 15.69
N VAL A 202 5.95 -7.05 16.35
CA VAL A 202 5.50 -5.68 16.64
C VAL A 202 5.29 -4.86 15.35
N ASP A 203 6.04 -5.16 14.29
CA ASP A 203 5.99 -4.50 13.00
C ASP A 203 4.81 -4.98 12.12
N TYR A 204 4.10 -6.03 12.51
CA TYR A 204 3.01 -6.63 11.72
C TYR A 204 1.89 -5.64 11.38
N ASN A 205 1.53 -4.75 12.30
CA ASN A 205 0.48 -3.76 12.04
C ASN A 205 0.94 -2.65 11.10
N ALA A 206 2.20 -2.20 11.20
CA ALA A 206 2.79 -1.26 10.26
C ALA A 206 2.86 -1.86 8.86
N GLN A 207 3.33 -3.09 8.77
CA GLN A 207 3.36 -3.91 7.56
C GLN A 207 1.98 -4.09 6.89
N ARG A 208 0.91 -4.25 7.67
CA ARG A 208 -0.46 -4.34 7.14
C ARG A 208 -0.95 -3.00 6.64
N LEU A 209 -0.70 -1.93 7.39
CA LEU A 209 -1.05 -0.58 6.97
C LEU A 209 -0.39 -0.26 5.64
N ALA A 210 0.93 -0.49 5.53
CA ALA A 210 1.71 -0.23 4.33
C ALA A 210 1.17 -0.94 3.09
N ARG A 211 1.02 -2.27 3.11
CA ARG A 211 0.47 -3.01 1.95
C ARG A 211 -0.92 -2.53 1.55
N THR A 212 -1.76 -2.20 2.53
CA THR A 212 -3.12 -1.72 2.25
C THR A 212 -3.05 -0.35 1.56
N SER A 213 -2.29 0.60 2.11
CA SER A 213 -2.16 1.94 1.55
C SER A 213 -1.51 1.95 0.17
N ILE A 214 -0.43 1.17 -0.03
CA ILE A 214 0.25 1.02 -1.33
C ILE A 214 -0.72 0.43 -2.36
N ASN A 215 -1.48 -0.61 -1.99
CA ASN A 215 -2.45 -1.22 -2.89
C ASN A 215 -3.59 -0.26 -3.26
N HIS A 216 -4.12 0.48 -2.29
CA HIS A 216 -5.18 1.45 -2.55
C HIS A 216 -4.71 2.64 -3.37
N ALA A 217 -3.47 3.10 -3.19
CA ALA A 217 -2.88 4.16 -4.01
C ALA A 217 -2.79 3.74 -5.49
N TYR A 218 -2.33 2.50 -5.73
CA TYR A 218 -2.32 1.93 -7.08
C TYR A 218 -3.73 1.82 -7.65
N PHE A 219 -4.66 1.22 -6.89
CA PHE A 219 -6.05 1.05 -7.32
C PHE A 219 -6.69 2.38 -7.71
N LEU A 220 -6.66 3.37 -6.83
CA LEU A 220 -7.32 4.65 -7.05
C LEU A 220 -6.71 5.42 -8.22
N SER A 221 -5.37 5.42 -8.33
CA SER A 221 -4.68 6.07 -9.46
C SER A 221 -4.97 5.36 -10.77
N ASN A 222 -5.00 4.02 -10.77
CA ASN A 222 -5.31 3.23 -11.96
C ASN A 222 -6.75 3.45 -12.42
N THR A 223 -7.71 3.40 -11.49
CA THR A 223 -9.13 3.66 -11.75
C THR A 223 -9.31 5.03 -12.38
N ARG A 224 -8.76 6.09 -11.77
CA ARG A 224 -8.85 7.45 -12.32
C ARG A 224 -8.14 7.62 -13.65
N SER A 225 -7.00 6.98 -13.84
CA SER A 225 -6.31 7.01 -15.12
C SER A 225 -7.14 6.30 -16.20
N CYS A 226 -7.84 5.23 -15.86
CA CYS A 226 -8.77 4.55 -16.77
C CYS A 226 -10.03 5.39 -17.03
N GLU A 227 -10.60 6.08 -16.04
CA GLU A 227 -11.69 7.06 -16.25
C GLU A 227 -11.21 8.19 -17.17
N ALA A 228 -9.95 8.56 -17.01
CA ALA A 228 -9.25 9.48 -17.86
C ALA A 228 -8.76 8.81 -19.16
N ASN A 229 -9.29 7.69 -19.64
CA ASN A 229 -8.94 7.18 -20.98
C ASN A 229 -10.21 7.04 -21.83
N PRO A 230 -10.35 7.75 -22.95
CA PRO A 230 -11.55 7.69 -23.80
C PRO A 230 -11.78 6.30 -24.43
N PHE A 231 -10.79 5.42 -24.42
CA PHE A 231 -10.88 4.06 -24.96
C PHE A 231 -11.19 3.01 -23.90
N ILE A 232 -11.41 3.40 -22.64
CA ILE A 232 -11.69 2.49 -21.53
C ILE A 232 -13.03 2.86 -20.88
N ASN A 233 -13.99 1.94 -20.96
CA ASN A 233 -15.30 2.10 -20.30
C ASN A 233 -15.51 1.12 -19.13
N VAL A 234 -14.73 0.03 -19.11
CA VAL A 234 -14.81 -1.01 -18.10
C VAL A 234 -13.42 -1.39 -17.60
N MET A 235 -13.35 -1.86 -16.36
CA MET A 235 -12.15 -2.44 -15.77
C MET A 235 -12.42 -3.89 -15.38
N HIS A 236 -11.43 -4.74 -15.63
CA HIS A 236 -11.43 -6.15 -15.26
C HIS A 236 -10.87 -6.33 -13.84
N TRP A 237 -11.48 -7.23 -13.06
CA TRP A 237 -11.02 -7.68 -11.75
C TRP A 237 -10.36 -9.05 -11.85
N GLU A 238 -9.05 -9.10 -11.71
CA GLU A 238 -8.25 -10.31 -11.82
C GLU A 238 -7.78 -10.81 -10.46
N LEU A 239 -8.02 -12.09 -10.17
CA LEU A 239 -7.49 -12.73 -8.97
C LEU A 239 -5.98 -12.92 -9.11
N SER A 240 -5.23 -12.53 -8.08
CA SER A 240 -3.80 -12.91 -8.05
C SER A 240 -3.64 -14.40 -7.75
N LEU A 241 -2.57 -15.01 -8.26
CA LEU A 241 -2.20 -16.38 -7.87
C LEU A 241 -2.05 -16.55 -6.35
N GLN A 242 -1.63 -15.50 -5.64
CA GLN A 242 -1.48 -15.50 -4.19
C GLN A 242 -2.81 -15.48 -3.43
N HIS A 243 -3.90 -15.09 -4.08
CA HIS A 243 -5.25 -15.13 -3.54
C HIS A 243 -5.60 -16.56 -3.11
N SER A 244 -5.64 -17.47 -4.08
CA SER A 244 -6.02 -18.87 -3.86
C SER A 244 -5.07 -19.58 -2.91
N ILE A 245 -3.76 -19.29 -2.99
CA ILE A 245 -2.75 -19.87 -2.09
C ILE A 245 -3.03 -19.50 -0.62
N ARG A 246 -3.36 -18.23 -0.35
CA ARG A 246 -3.61 -17.74 1.02
C ARG A 246 -4.98 -18.11 1.55
N MET A 247 -5.93 -18.31 0.67
CA MET A 247 -7.29 -18.66 1.04
C MET A 247 -7.44 -20.12 1.50
N HIS A 248 -6.44 -20.99 1.24
CA HIS A 248 -6.44 -22.39 1.68
C HIS A 248 -7.76 -23.13 1.37
N GLY A 249 -8.28 -22.95 0.15
CA GLY A 249 -9.52 -23.57 -0.32
C GLY A 249 -10.81 -22.88 0.15
N ARG A 250 -10.73 -21.72 0.80
CA ARG A 250 -11.89 -20.86 1.09
C ARG A 250 -12.04 -19.80 -0.02
N THR A 251 -13.18 -19.12 -0.04
CA THR A 251 -13.45 -17.98 -0.93
C THR A 251 -13.66 -16.72 -0.09
N ASP A 252 -13.45 -15.56 -0.69
CA ASP A 252 -13.83 -14.27 -0.13
C ASP A 252 -14.55 -13.39 -1.19
N ILE A 253 -14.71 -12.11 -0.87
CA ILE A 253 -15.41 -11.17 -1.74
C ILE A 253 -14.69 -10.95 -3.09
N CYS A 254 -13.37 -11.11 -3.18
CA CYS A 254 -12.64 -11.04 -4.45
C CYS A 254 -13.07 -12.12 -5.42
N ASP A 255 -13.39 -13.33 -4.93
CA ASP A 255 -13.92 -14.40 -5.77
C ASP A 255 -15.29 -14.00 -6.33
N THR A 256 -16.11 -13.28 -5.55
CA THR A 256 -17.37 -12.73 -6.06
C THR A 256 -17.11 -11.70 -7.15
N TYR A 257 -16.16 -10.78 -6.94
CA TYR A 257 -15.83 -9.74 -7.92
C TYR A 257 -15.26 -10.30 -9.22
N ALA A 258 -14.37 -11.29 -9.15
CA ALA A 258 -13.79 -11.94 -10.34
C ALA A 258 -14.80 -12.78 -11.12
N ASN A 259 -15.92 -13.17 -10.49
CA ASN A 259 -16.99 -13.94 -11.12
C ASN A 259 -18.22 -13.10 -11.48
N ASN A 260 -18.23 -11.82 -11.14
CA ASN A 260 -19.32 -10.91 -11.47
C ASN A 260 -19.51 -10.81 -12.99
N ASP A 261 -20.73 -10.76 -13.46
CA ASP A 261 -21.03 -10.45 -14.86
C ASP A 261 -22.29 -9.59 -14.93
N ASP A 262 -22.10 -8.28 -14.97
CA ASP A 262 -23.17 -7.29 -15.12
C ASP A 262 -23.48 -6.99 -16.60
N GLY A 263 -23.16 -7.91 -17.52
CA GLY A 263 -23.36 -7.76 -18.96
C GLY A 263 -22.14 -7.19 -19.71
N TYR A 264 -21.01 -7.02 -19.02
CA TYR A 264 -19.73 -6.57 -19.61
C TYR A 264 -18.71 -7.72 -19.74
N GLY A 265 -19.14 -8.94 -19.44
CA GLY A 265 -18.30 -10.13 -19.35
C GLY A 265 -17.78 -10.37 -17.94
N ARG A 266 -17.48 -11.64 -17.65
CA ARG A 266 -16.99 -12.09 -16.35
C ARG A 266 -15.80 -11.25 -15.84
N GLY A 267 -15.92 -10.78 -14.61
CA GLY A 267 -14.93 -9.97 -13.91
C GLY A 267 -14.88 -8.50 -14.35
N ASN A 268 -15.67 -8.09 -15.35
CA ASN A 268 -15.68 -6.71 -15.84
C ASN A 268 -16.73 -5.87 -15.14
N PHE A 269 -16.33 -4.63 -14.82
CA PHE A 269 -17.19 -3.63 -14.19
C PHE A 269 -17.12 -2.34 -14.99
N LEU A 270 -18.25 -1.65 -15.17
CA LEU A 270 -18.20 -0.21 -15.45
C LEU A 270 -17.32 0.46 -14.39
N ILE A 271 -16.50 1.43 -14.79
CA ILE A 271 -15.51 2.01 -13.88
C ILE A 271 -16.16 2.57 -12.61
N LYS A 272 -17.30 3.27 -12.75
CA LYS A 272 -18.10 3.81 -11.63
C LYS A 272 -18.65 2.76 -10.65
N ASN A 273 -18.74 1.50 -11.08
CA ASN A 273 -19.24 0.37 -10.30
C ASN A 273 -18.11 -0.54 -9.81
N LEU A 274 -16.84 -0.23 -10.12
CA LEU A 274 -15.71 -1.05 -9.74
C LEU A 274 -15.59 -1.09 -8.20
N PRO A 275 -15.63 -2.28 -7.58
CA PRO A 275 -15.56 -2.38 -6.13
C PRO A 275 -14.18 -1.99 -5.60
N THR A 276 -14.14 -1.48 -4.37
CA THR A 276 -12.87 -1.18 -3.69
C THR A 276 -12.18 -2.45 -3.18
N PRO A 277 -10.85 -2.61 -3.37
CA PRO A 277 -10.09 -3.69 -2.77
C PRO A 277 -10.20 -3.73 -1.24
N HIS A 278 -10.33 -4.93 -0.69
CA HIS A 278 -10.32 -5.11 0.77
C HIS A 278 -8.90 -4.92 1.34
N PRO A 279 -8.77 -4.69 2.66
CA PRO A 279 -7.46 -4.61 3.30
C PRO A 279 -6.63 -5.86 3.02
N GLN A 280 -5.34 -5.69 2.73
CA GLN A 280 -4.41 -6.78 2.35
C GLN A 280 -4.73 -7.48 1.02
N CYS A 281 -5.65 -6.96 0.19
CA CYS A 281 -5.94 -7.52 -1.11
C CYS A 281 -4.67 -7.60 -1.98
N LEU A 282 -4.58 -8.68 -2.76
CA LEU A 282 -3.48 -8.94 -3.69
C LEU A 282 -3.97 -9.03 -5.14
N CYS A 283 -5.28 -8.99 -5.37
CA CYS A 283 -5.88 -8.98 -6.70
C CYS A 283 -5.52 -7.69 -7.43
N THR A 284 -5.64 -7.71 -8.76
CA THR A 284 -5.31 -6.57 -9.62
C THR A 284 -6.50 -6.18 -10.46
N GLN A 285 -6.60 -4.89 -10.78
CA GLN A 285 -7.63 -4.36 -11.65
C GLN A 285 -6.94 -3.67 -12.82
N TYR A 286 -7.52 -3.76 -14.01
CA TYR A 286 -6.98 -3.10 -15.20
C TYR A 286 -8.08 -2.72 -16.18
N GLY A 287 -7.88 -1.63 -16.92
CA GLY A 287 -8.80 -1.22 -17.98
C GLY A 287 -8.92 -2.25 -19.11
N VAL A 288 -10.12 -2.35 -19.68
CA VAL A 288 -10.35 -3.15 -20.89
C VAL A 288 -10.33 -2.24 -22.10
N VAL A 289 -9.29 -2.39 -22.91
CA VAL A 289 -9.14 -1.74 -24.21
C VAL A 289 -9.52 -2.77 -25.26
N GLU A 290 -10.72 -2.63 -25.84
CA GLU A 290 -11.27 -3.60 -26.81
C GLU A 290 -10.67 -3.44 -28.21
N ASP A 291 -10.45 -2.19 -28.63
CA ASP A 291 -9.87 -1.89 -29.94
C ASP A 291 -8.36 -2.18 -29.92
N ASP A 292 -7.82 -2.57 -31.08
CA ASP A 292 -6.38 -2.67 -31.24
C ASP A 292 -5.72 -1.28 -31.36
N LEU A 293 -4.41 -1.22 -31.08
CA LEU A 293 -3.66 0.03 -31.16
C LEU A 293 -3.65 0.64 -32.57
N GLU A 294 -3.85 -0.17 -33.62
CA GLU A 294 -3.85 0.32 -34.99
C GLU A 294 -5.08 1.14 -35.30
N ASN A 295 -6.25 0.64 -34.90
CA ASN A 295 -7.52 1.33 -35.02
C ASN A 295 -7.55 2.57 -34.14
N ILE A 296 -7.08 2.47 -32.89
CA ILE A 296 -7.00 3.61 -31.96
C ILE A 296 -6.07 4.70 -32.52
N GLY A 297 -4.86 4.33 -32.96
CA GLY A 297 -3.89 5.28 -33.49
C GLY A 297 -4.35 5.92 -34.80
N THR A 298 -4.97 5.15 -35.70
CA THR A 298 -5.55 5.68 -36.95
C THR A 298 -6.67 6.67 -36.66
N ARG A 299 -7.54 6.36 -35.70
CA ARG A 299 -8.64 7.25 -35.25
C ARG A 299 -8.10 8.55 -34.65
N LEU A 300 -7.11 8.46 -33.76
CA LEU A 300 -6.45 9.63 -33.17
C LEU A 300 -5.75 10.49 -34.23
N ASN A 301 -5.00 9.87 -35.16
CA ASN A 301 -4.35 10.58 -36.26
C ASN A 301 -5.36 11.32 -37.14
N ALA A 302 -6.46 10.66 -37.50
CA ALA A 302 -7.55 11.28 -38.24
C ALA A 302 -8.12 12.52 -37.52
N TRP A 303 -8.37 12.39 -36.21
CA TRP A 303 -8.91 13.45 -35.37
C TRP A 303 -7.96 14.64 -35.24
N VAL A 304 -6.66 14.40 -34.98
CA VAL A 304 -5.62 15.44 -34.95
C VAL A 304 -5.53 16.20 -36.28
N ASN A 305 -5.76 15.51 -37.40
CA ASN A 305 -5.81 16.11 -38.74
C ASN A 305 -7.18 16.71 -39.10
N GLY A 306 -8.05 16.95 -38.12
CA GLY A 306 -9.29 17.72 -38.27
C GLY A 306 -10.52 16.91 -38.71
N LYS A 307 -10.46 15.57 -38.73
CA LYS A 307 -11.68 14.78 -38.88
C LYS A 307 -12.52 14.85 -37.59
N PRO A 308 -13.85 14.98 -37.69
CA PRO A 308 -14.70 15.06 -36.52
C PRO A 308 -14.70 13.75 -35.74
N ASP A 309 -14.57 13.83 -34.42
CA ASP A 309 -14.75 12.71 -33.52
C ASP A 309 -15.45 13.19 -32.25
N LYS A 310 -16.77 13.01 -32.21
CA LYS A 310 -17.59 13.54 -31.12
C LYS A 310 -17.13 13.04 -29.74
N GLN A 311 -16.72 11.77 -29.64
CA GLN A 311 -16.27 11.21 -28.37
C GLN A 311 -14.99 11.89 -27.90
N LEU A 312 -13.98 12.02 -28.77
CA LEU A 312 -12.72 12.69 -28.44
C LEU A 312 -12.90 14.21 -28.22
N ASP A 313 -13.79 14.85 -28.97
CA ASP A 313 -14.12 16.27 -28.81
C ASP A 313 -14.79 16.57 -27.47
N ASP A 314 -15.80 15.77 -27.09
CA ASP A 314 -16.49 15.89 -25.80
C ASP A 314 -15.52 15.58 -24.66
N TYR A 315 -14.62 14.62 -24.88
CA TYR A 315 -13.60 14.23 -23.93
C TYR A 315 -12.56 15.35 -23.67
N LEU A 316 -12.07 16.01 -24.72
CA LEU A 316 -11.16 17.15 -24.61
C LEU A 316 -11.79 18.34 -23.88
N LYS A 317 -13.09 18.60 -24.09
CA LYS A 317 -13.81 19.69 -23.39
C LYS A 317 -13.97 19.44 -21.89
N GLY A 318 -14.09 18.17 -21.49
CA GLY A 318 -14.24 17.79 -20.08
C GLY A 318 -12.96 17.85 -19.25
N HIS A 319 -11.78 17.93 -19.90
CA HIS A 319 -10.46 17.87 -19.26
C HIS A 319 -9.58 19.11 -19.51
N LYS A 320 -10.18 20.20 -20.02
CA LYS A 320 -9.51 21.51 -20.18
C LYS A 320 -9.45 22.33 -18.90
#